data_AF-A0A928P258-F1
#
_entry.id   AF-A0A928P258-F1
#
_cell.length_a   1.000
_cell.length_b   1.000
_cell.length_c   1.000
_cell.angle_alpha   90.00
_cell.angle_beta   90.00
_cell.angle_gamma   90.00
#
_symmetry.space_group_name_H-M   'P 1'
#
loop_
_entity.id
_entity.type
_entity.pdbx_description
1 polymer ?
#
loop_
_entity_poly.entity_id
_entity_poly.type
_entity_poly.pdbx_seq_one_letter_code
_entity_poly.pdbx_strand_id
1 'polypeptide(L)'
;MKYNYQDEQFYLELGERLISRRKYTLRYSQEKLIGQLINNTEGRIGRNSLSNAENGNFSKLTLKQFLCMCDVLECKAGHLLGEYTESSDDYHYICNKTKLTEAAVDKLCSWGNSEVPFFEQFARFYSAFICDFAMTGVLGASMGQYYKIKKSGVPEDSEFLNNDEALKFYKTQIADAIYDFVTRFFENEFNEENQEQGEGKK
;
A
#
# COMPACT_ATOMS: atom_id res chain seq x y z
N MET A 1 30.16 -23.85 2.58
CA MET A 1 29.27 -22.67 2.49
C MET A 1 28.14 -23.05 1.54
N LYS A 2 26.94 -23.35 2.04
CA LYS A 2 25.80 -23.65 1.18
C LYS A 2 25.26 -22.30 0.70
N TYR A 3 25.49 -21.98 -0.58
CA TYR A 3 24.83 -20.83 -1.22
C TYR A 3 23.32 -21.08 -1.21
N ASN A 4 22.57 -20.13 -0.69
CA ASN A 4 21.14 -20.22 -0.52
C ASN A 4 20.49 -19.86 -1.87
N TYR A 5 20.03 -20.87 -2.61
CA TYR A 5 19.48 -20.73 -3.96
C TYR A 5 18.30 -19.74 -4.06
N GLN A 6 17.62 -19.47 -2.94
CA GLN A 6 16.50 -18.53 -2.86
C GLN A 6 16.95 -17.06 -2.99
N ASP A 7 18.16 -16.72 -2.54
CA ASP A 7 18.65 -15.33 -2.60
C ASP A 7 19.09 -14.96 -4.02
N GLU A 8 19.66 -15.90 -4.78
CA GLU A 8 20.15 -15.66 -6.13
C GLU A 8 19.02 -15.41 -7.13
N GLN A 9 17.93 -16.19 -7.03
CA GLN A 9 16.74 -16.00 -7.86
C GLN A 9 16.08 -14.63 -7.61
N PHE A 10 16.00 -14.21 -6.34
CA PHE A 10 15.46 -12.91 -5.97
C PHE A 10 16.20 -11.75 -6.64
N TYR A 11 17.54 -11.76 -6.59
CA TYR A 11 18.32 -10.67 -7.20
C TYR A 11 18.24 -10.68 -8.72
N LEU A 12 18.17 -11.85 -9.37
CA LEU A 12 17.95 -11.95 -10.81
C LEU A 12 16.62 -11.31 -11.21
N GLU A 13 15.53 -11.65 -10.52
CA GLU A 13 14.21 -11.05 -10.76
C GLU A 13 14.21 -9.54 -10.52
N LEU A 14 14.93 -9.06 -9.50
CA LEU A 14 15.08 -7.64 -9.23
C LEU A 14 15.81 -6.92 -10.38
N GLY A 15 16.85 -7.54 -10.93
CA GLY A 15 17.54 -7.08 -12.14
C GLY A 15 16.63 -7.04 -13.37
N GLU A 16 15.81 -8.07 -13.57
CA GLU A 16 14.82 -8.12 -14.65
C GLU A 16 13.76 -7.02 -14.53
N ARG A 17 13.24 -6.77 -13.32
CA ARG A 17 12.30 -5.68 -13.05
C ARG A 17 12.93 -4.31 -13.35
N LEU A 18 14.19 -4.11 -12.98
CA LEU A 18 14.97 -2.91 -13.29
C LEU A 18 15.10 -2.70 -14.81
N ILE A 19 15.49 -3.75 -15.55
CA ILE A 19 15.55 -3.74 -17.02
C ILE A 19 14.17 -3.41 -17.60
N SER A 20 13.13 -4.06 -17.09
CA SER A 20 11.79 -3.94 -17.62
C SER A 20 11.27 -2.51 -17.52
N ARG A 21 11.41 -1.92 -16.33
CA ARG A 21 11.01 -0.53 -16.07
C ARG A 21 11.80 0.44 -16.94
N ARG A 22 13.13 0.32 -16.98
CA ARG A 22 13.99 1.21 -17.78
C ARG A 22 13.71 1.08 -19.27
N LYS A 23 13.80 -0.13 -19.83
CA LYS A 23 13.84 -0.37 -21.27
C LYS A 23 12.46 -0.48 -21.89
N TYR A 24 11.51 -1.14 -21.22
CA TYR A 24 10.20 -1.43 -21.80
C TYR A 24 9.14 -0.41 -21.40
N THR A 25 9.16 0.08 -20.16
CA THR A 25 8.21 1.11 -19.72
C THR A 25 8.66 2.51 -20.15
N LEU A 26 9.84 2.95 -19.69
CA LEU A 26 10.31 4.33 -19.92
C LEU A 26 11.08 4.53 -21.23
N ARG A 27 11.45 3.43 -21.91
CA ARG A 27 12.26 3.46 -23.15
C ARG A 27 13.63 4.13 -22.99
N TYR A 28 14.23 4.00 -21.81
CA TYR A 28 15.55 4.56 -21.50
C TYR A 28 16.65 3.59 -21.90
N SER A 29 17.73 4.12 -22.51
CA SER A 29 19.01 3.43 -22.56
C SER A 29 19.67 3.47 -21.17
N GLN A 30 20.68 2.61 -20.94
CA GLN A 30 21.50 2.70 -19.73
C GLN A 30 22.13 4.09 -19.59
N GLU A 31 22.63 4.67 -20.70
CA GLU A 31 23.19 6.03 -20.71
C GLU A 31 22.20 7.10 -20.32
N LYS A 32 20.94 6.97 -20.77
CA LYS A 32 19.89 7.93 -20.40
C LYS A 32 19.61 7.87 -18.90
N LEU A 33 19.50 6.67 -18.32
CA LEU A 33 19.30 6.51 -16.88
C LEU A 33 20.50 7.07 -16.08
N ILE A 34 21.72 6.74 -16.49
CA ILE A 34 22.94 7.28 -15.86
C ILE A 34 22.98 8.80 -15.96
N GLY A 35 22.66 9.37 -17.13
CA GLY A 35 22.59 10.81 -17.34
C GLY A 35 21.60 11.51 -16.42
N GLN A 36 20.42 10.92 -16.21
CA GLN A 36 19.42 11.44 -15.26
C GLN A 36 19.91 11.37 -13.81
N LEU A 37 20.61 10.29 -13.45
CA LEU A 37 21.17 10.11 -12.11
C LEU A 37 22.36 11.04 -11.81
N ILE A 38 23.09 11.51 -12.82
CA ILE A 38 24.21 12.44 -12.64
C ILE A 38 23.76 13.79 -12.05
N ASN A 39 22.51 14.19 -12.35
CA ASN A 39 21.89 15.40 -11.82
C ASN A 39 21.54 15.26 -10.33
N ASN A 40 21.58 14.05 -9.78
CA ASN A 40 21.38 13.76 -8.37
C ASN A 40 22.73 13.35 -7.76
N THR A 41 23.38 14.25 -7.01
CA THR A 41 24.78 14.08 -6.55
C THR A 41 25.01 12.79 -5.77
N GLU A 42 23.97 12.26 -5.15
CA GLU A 42 24.00 11.07 -4.30
C GLU A 42 23.54 9.80 -5.05
N GLY A 43 22.97 9.97 -6.25
CA GLY A 43 22.48 8.91 -7.13
C GLY A 43 23.46 8.51 -8.23
N ARG A 44 24.65 9.14 -8.31
CA ARG A 44 25.64 8.86 -9.36
C ARG A 44 26.04 7.38 -9.38
N ILE A 45 25.83 6.72 -10.51
CA ILE A 45 26.26 5.34 -10.77
C ILE A 45 27.04 5.25 -12.07
N GLY A 46 28.02 4.35 -12.12
CA GLY A 46 28.74 4.04 -13.35
C GLY A 46 28.02 3.00 -14.20
N ARG A 47 28.32 2.97 -15.50
CA ARG A 47 27.78 1.98 -16.46
C ARG A 47 27.94 0.53 -15.98
N ASN A 48 29.11 0.19 -15.45
CA ASN A 48 29.39 -1.15 -14.95
C ASN A 48 28.53 -1.51 -13.72
N SER A 49 28.27 -0.55 -12.83
CA SER A 49 27.43 -0.78 -11.65
C SER A 49 25.98 -1.00 -12.06
N LEU A 50 25.45 -0.19 -12.99
CA LEU A 50 24.11 -0.39 -13.53
C LEU A 50 23.98 -1.73 -14.27
N SER A 51 24.96 -2.06 -15.12
CA SER A 51 24.97 -3.33 -15.84
C SER A 51 25.03 -4.52 -14.88
N ASN A 52 25.79 -4.44 -13.78
CA ASN A 52 25.83 -5.50 -12.79
C ASN A 52 24.48 -5.66 -12.08
N ALA A 53 23.85 -4.54 -11.71
CA ALA A 53 22.54 -4.52 -11.07
C ALA A 53 21.46 -5.17 -11.96
N GLU A 54 21.44 -4.82 -13.25
CA GLU A 54 20.53 -5.43 -14.23
C GLU A 54 20.72 -6.94 -14.40
N ASN A 55 21.89 -7.47 -14.07
CA ASN A 55 22.18 -8.90 -14.08
C ASN A 55 22.11 -9.54 -12.67
N GLY A 56 21.44 -8.90 -11.72
CA GLY A 56 21.25 -9.45 -10.37
C GLY A 56 22.42 -9.24 -9.40
N ASN A 57 23.43 -8.44 -9.73
CA ASN A 57 24.53 -8.15 -8.83
C ASN A 57 24.45 -6.72 -8.27
N PHE A 58 23.83 -6.61 -7.09
CA PHE A 58 23.61 -5.35 -6.38
C PHE A 58 24.71 -4.99 -5.37
N SER A 59 25.77 -5.81 -5.24
CA SER A 59 26.84 -5.60 -4.25
C SER A 59 27.59 -4.26 -4.36
N LYS A 60 27.49 -3.60 -5.52
CA LYS A 60 28.14 -2.31 -5.83
C LYS A 60 27.17 -1.13 -5.81
N LEU A 61 25.92 -1.34 -5.41
CA LEU A 61 24.91 -0.31 -5.25
C LEU A 61 24.67 -0.06 -3.77
N THR A 62 24.73 1.21 -3.38
CA THR A 62 24.24 1.64 -2.08
C THR A 62 22.71 1.73 -2.10
N LEU A 63 22.08 1.60 -0.93
CA LEU A 63 20.64 1.83 -0.77
C LEU A 63 20.23 3.20 -1.32
N LYS A 64 21.07 4.23 -1.10
CA LYS A 64 20.80 5.58 -1.58
C LYS A 64 20.75 5.67 -3.11
N GLN A 65 21.72 5.05 -3.79
CA GLN A 65 21.69 4.96 -5.26
C GLN A 65 20.50 4.15 -5.76
N PHE A 66 20.11 3.09 -5.04
CA PHE A 66 18.92 2.32 -5.37
C PHE A 66 17.64 3.16 -5.26
N LEU A 67 17.48 3.95 -4.19
CA LEU A 67 16.35 4.86 -4.03
C LEU A 67 16.33 5.95 -5.10
N CYS A 68 17.48 6.58 -5.41
CA CYS A 68 17.54 7.55 -6.50
C CYS A 68 17.20 6.93 -7.87
N MET A 69 17.54 5.66 -8.10
CA MET A 69 17.10 4.95 -9.31
C MET A 69 15.59 4.76 -9.33
N CYS A 70 14.97 4.41 -8.20
CA CYS A 70 13.51 4.29 -8.09
C CYS A 70 12.83 5.60 -8.49
N ASP A 71 13.33 6.73 -7.99
CA ASP A 71 12.80 8.06 -8.33
C ASP A 71 12.90 8.37 -9.82
N VAL A 72 14.07 8.15 -10.44
CA VAL A 72 14.28 8.40 -11.88
C VAL A 72 13.48 7.42 -12.76
N LEU A 73 13.24 6.21 -12.25
CA LEU A 73 12.42 5.20 -12.91
C LEU A 73 10.93 5.36 -12.63
N GLU A 74 10.55 6.44 -11.94
CA GLU A 74 9.18 6.77 -11.57
C GLU A 74 8.48 5.57 -10.92
N CYS A 75 9.17 4.88 -10.02
CA CYS A 75 8.64 3.73 -9.30
C CYS A 75 9.03 3.69 -7.82
N LYS A 76 8.28 2.94 -7.02
CA LYS A 76 8.65 2.68 -5.61
C LYS A 76 9.64 1.53 -5.51
N ALA A 77 10.45 1.55 -4.46
CA ALA A 77 11.40 0.48 -4.14
C ALA A 77 10.72 -0.90 -4.04
N GLY A 78 9.56 -0.97 -3.38
CA GLY A 78 8.79 -2.22 -3.20
C GLY A 78 8.40 -2.89 -4.53
N HIS A 79 8.14 -2.11 -5.58
CA HIS A 79 7.88 -2.64 -6.92
C HIS A 79 9.10 -3.38 -7.49
N LEU A 80 10.28 -2.76 -7.42
CA LEU A 80 11.51 -3.41 -7.88
C LEU A 80 11.88 -4.61 -6.99
N LEU A 81 11.63 -4.52 -5.68
CA LEU A 81 11.80 -5.59 -4.72
C LEU A 81 10.78 -6.73 -4.89
N GLY A 82 9.75 -6.57 -5.73
CA GLY A 82 8.74 -7.59 -5.99
C GLY A 82 7.72 -7.75 -4.85
N GLU A 83 7.60 -6.77 -3.95
CA GLU A 83 6.59 -6.76 -2.89
C GLU A 83 5.18 -6.58 -3.47
N TYR A 84 5.07 -5.89 -4.61
CA TYR A 84 3.83 -5.66 -5.34
C TYR A 84 4.11 -5.46 -6.85
N THR A 85 3.13 -5.79 -7.68
CA THR A 85 3.26 -5.81 -9.16
C THR A 85 3.17 -4.43 -9.79
N GLU A 86 2.60 -3.46 -9.09
CA GLU A 86 2.32 -2.12 -9.60
C GLU A 86 3.50 -1.16 -9.36
N SER A 87 3.85 -0.37 -10.37
CA SER A 87 5.07 0.44 -10.34
C SER A 87 4.98 1.74 -9.55
N SER A 88 3.79 2.31 -9.51
CA SER A 88 3.43 3.48 -8.71
C SER A 88 2.35 3.05 -7.73
N ASP A 89 2.13 3.85 -6.70
CA ASP A 89 0.84 3.93 -6.03
C ASP A 89 -0.14 4.40 -7.10
N ASP A 90 -0.56 3.51 -8.00
CA ASP A 90 -1.66 3.82 -8.88
C ASP A 90 -2.85 3.92 -7.93
N TYR A 91 -3.19 5.16 -7.57
CA TYR A 91 -4.29 5.46 -6.67
C TYR A 91 -5.53 4.70 -7.14
N HIS A 92 -5.73 4.57 -8.45
CA HIS A 92 -6.75 3.71 -9.01
C HIS A 92 -6.64 2.25 -8.57
N TYR A 93 -5.46 1.64 -8.56
CA TYR A 93 -5.29 0.27 -8.10
C TYR A 93 -5.54 0.14 -6.59
N ILE A 94 -4.93 1.00 -5.78
CA ILE A 94 -5.09 0.98 -4.32
C ILE A 94 -6.55 1.21 -3.97
N CYS A 95 -7.19 2.24 -4.53
CA CYS A 95 -8.59 2.54 -4.34
C CYS A 95 -9.48 1.39 -4.83
N ASN A 96 -9.17 0.77 -5.98
CA ASN A 96 -9.97 -0.35 -6.49
C ASN A 96 -9.87 -1.60 -5.58
N LYS A 97 -8.67 -1.89 -5.05
CA LYS A 97 -8.41 -3.03 -4.17
C LYS A 97 -8.92 -2.83 -2.75
N THR A 98 -8.73 -1.63 -2.19
CA THR A 98 -9.03 -1.30 -0.79
C THR A 98 -10.40 -0.66 -0.61
N LYS A 99 -11.06 -0.25 -1.71
CA LYS A 99 -12.30 0.55 -1.71
C LYS A 99 -12.18 1.91 -1.04
N LEU A 100 -10.97 2.32 -0.66
CA LEU A 100 -10.69 3.66 -0.16
C LEU A 100 -10.77 4.68 -1.30
N THR A 101 -11.08 5.92 -0.95
CA THR A 101 -10.96 7.06 -1.85
C THR A 101 -9.51 7.53 -1.94
N GLU A 102 -9.17 8.28 -2.99
CA GLU A 102 -7.81 8.81 -3.14
C GLU A 102 -7.38 9.67 -1.95
N ALA A 103 -8.30 10.51 -1.45
CA ALA A 103 -8.09 11.34 -0.26
C ALA A 103 -7.78 10.51 1.00
N ALA A 104 -8.43 9.36 1.17
CA ALA A 104 -8.16 8.46 2.29
C ALA A 104 -6.78 7.79 2.17
N VAL A 105 -6.38 7.40 0.95
CA VAL A 105 -5.05 6.86 0.67
C VAL A 105 -3.96 7.91 0.92
N ASP A 106 -4.17 9.15 0.45
CA ASP A 106 -3.26 10.27 0.69
C ASP A 106 -3.03 10.51 2.19
N LYS A 107 -4.11 10.50 2.99
CA LYS A 107 -4.00 10.73 4.42
C LYS A 107 -3.26 9.60 5.13
N LEU A 108 -3.53 8.34 4.78
CA LEU A 108 -2.78 7.19 5.29
C LEU A 108 -1.29 7.28 4.94
N CYS A 109 -0.95 7.71 3.73
CA CYS A 109 0.44 7.97 3.34
C CYS A 109 1.07 9.13 4.13
N SER A 110 0.29 10.17 4.44
CA SER A 110 0.75 11.31 5.25
C SER A 110 1.04 10.91 6.71
N TRP A 111 0.31 9.94 7.25
CA TRP A 111 0.54 9.39 8.59
C TRP A 111 1.90 8.72 8.72
N GLY A 112 2.36 8.02 7.65
CA GLY A 112 3.70 7.45 7.60
C GLY A 112 4.84 8.47 7.53
N ASN A 113 4.54 9.72 7.16
CA ASN A 113 5.51 10.80 6.98
C ASN A 113 5.39 11.92 8.02
N SER A 114 4.49 11.76 8.98
CA SER A 114 4.14 12.80 9.96
C SER A 114 5.13 12.87 11.13
N GLU A 115 5.41 14.07 11.63
CA GLU A 115 6.12 14.29 12.90
C GLU A 115 5.26 13.95 14.14
N VAL A 116 3.93 13.95 14.00
CA VAL A 116 3.00 13.48 15.05
C VAL A 116 3.24 11.99 15.26
N PRO A 117 3.45 11.54 16.51
CA PRO A 117 3.66 10.12 16.80
C PRO A 117 2.53 9.28 16.26
N PHE A 118 2.88 8.24 15.49
CA PHE A 118 1.95 7.25 14.93
C PHE A 118 0.88 6.76 15.93
N PHE A 119 1.23 6.65 17.21
CA PHE A 119 0.32 6.24 18.28
C PHE A 119 -0.85 7.22 18.50
N GLU A 120 -0.63 8.53 18.37
CA GLU A 120 -1.69 9.52 18.59
C GLU A 120 -2.73 9.49 17.47
N GLN A 121 -2.28 9.35 16.22
CA GLN A 121 -3.17 9.18 15.06
C GLN A 121 -3.98 7.88 15.16
N PHE A 122 -3.33 6.79 15.59
CA PHE A 122 -4.01 5.53 15.85
C PHE A 122 -5.02 5.61 16.99
N ALA A 123 -4.72 6.34 18.05
CA ALA A 123 -5.64 6.53 19.16
C ALA A 123 -6.91 7.28 18.72
N ARG A 124 -6.78 8.30 17.88
CA ARG A 124 -7.92 9.02 17.29
C ARG A 124 -8.77 8.11 16.40
N PHE A 125 -8.11 7.36 15.51
CA PHE A 125 -8.79 6.36 14.67
C PHE A 125 -9.59 5.35 15.51
N TYR A 126 -8.96 4.72 16.49
CA TYR A 126 -9.63 3.73 17.34
C TYR A 126 -10.75 4.36 18.17
N SER A 127 -10.57 5.57 18.69
CA SER A 127 -11.61 6.28 19.42
C SER A 127 -12.83 6.52 18.53
N ALA A 128 -12.62 7.02 17.30
CA ALA A 128 -13.70 7.24 16.34
C ALA A 128 -14.36 5.90 15.93
N PHE A 129 -13.57 4.85 15.71
CA PHE A 129 -14.05 3.52 15.33
C PHE A 129 -14.96 2.92 16.41
N ILE A 130 -14.54 2.97 17.67
CA ILE A 130 -15.30 2.40 18.80
C ILE A 130 -16.56 3.22 19.09
N CYS A 131 -16.52 4.54 18.84
CA CYS A 131 -17.65 5.44 19.09
C CYS A 131 -18.62 5.56 17.89
N ASP A 132 -18.31 4.97 16.74
CA ASP A 132 -19.23 4.98 15.59
C ASP A 132 -20.39 4.01 15.84
N PHE A 133 -21.60 4.56 15.95
CA PHE A 133 -22.81 3.79 16.23
C PHE A 133 -23.18 2.82 15.10
N ALA A 134 -22.90 3.17 13.84
CA ALA A 134 -23.16 2.28 12.71
C ALA A 134 -22.22 1.06 12.77
N MET A 135 -20.94 1.27 13.07
CA MET A 135 -19.97 0.20 13.31
C MET A 135 -20.36 -0.67 14.50
N THR A 136 -20.77 -0.06 15.61
CA THR A 136 -21.18 -0.80 16.81
C THR A 136 -22.39 -1.70 16.51
N GLY A 137 -23.35 -1.21 15.74
CA GLY A 137 -24.52 -1.98 15.29
C GLY A 137 -24.14 -3.15 14.39
N VAL A 138 -23.32 -2.92 13.34
CA VAL A 138 -22.92 -3.97 12.40
C VAL A 138 -22.02 -5.01 13.06
N LEU A 139 -21.05 -4.59 13.87
CA LEU A 139 -20.19 -5.52 14.60
C LEU A 139 -21.02 -6.33 15.61
N GLY A 140 -21.93 -5.70 16.35
CA GLY A 140 -22.80 -6.41 17.29
C GLY A 140 -23.68 -7.46 16.62
N ALA A 141 -24.35 -7.09 15.52
CA ALA A 141 -25.28 -7.99 14.83
C ALA A 141 -24.55 -8.98 13.91
N SER A 142 -23.82 -8.49 12.91
CA SER A 142 -23.24 -9.32 11.84
C SER A 142 -22.06 -10.15 12.33
N MET A 143 -21.20 -9.62 13.22
CA MET A 143 -20.10 -10.43 13.77
C MET A 143 -20.62 -11.49 14.75
N GLY A 144 -21.63 -11.15 15.55
CA GLY A 144 -22.32 -12.11 16.42
C GLY A 144 -22.90 -13.29 15.64
N GLN A 145 -23.63 -13.00 14.55
CA GLN A 145 -24.18 -14.05 13.68
C GLN A 145 -23.09 -14.85 12.95
N TYR A 146 -22.05 -14.18 12.45
CA TYR A 146 -20.91 -14.84 11.82
C TYR A 146 -20.29 -15.90 12.75
N TYR A 147 -19.98 -15.54 14.00
CA TYR A 147 -19.40 -16.49 14.96
C TYR A 147 -20.37 -17.58 15.38
N LYS A 148 -21.67 -17.27 15.52
CA LYS A 148 -22.71 -18.24 15.83
C LYS A 148 -22.80 -19.30 14.73
N ILE A 149 -22.88 -18.88 13.47
CA ILE A 149 -22.95 -19.78 12.31
C ILE A 149 -21.65 -20.57 12.15
N LYS A 150 -20.49 -19.94 12.34
CA LYS A 150 -19.19 -20.62 12.27
C LYS A 150 -19.08 -21.76 13.29
N LYS A 151 -19.69 -21.60 14.46
CA LYS A 151 -19.63 -22.58 15.56
C LYS A 151 -20.73 -23.64 15.47
N SER A 152 -21.95 -23.23 15.12
CA SER A 152 -23.15 -24.04 15.28
C SER A 152 -23.84 -24.39 13.96
N GLY A 153 -23.33 -23.88 12.84
CA GLY A 153 -23.99 -23.98 11.54
C GLY A 153 -25.14 -22.99 11.38
N VAL A 154 -25.65 -22.92 10.16
CA VAL A 154 -26.84 -22.14 9.79
C VAL A 154 -28.09 -22.83 10.36
N PRO A 155 -29.00 -22.09 11.01
CA PRO A 155 -30.29 -22.61 11.46
C PRO A 155 -31.13 -23.21 10.33
N GLU A 156 -31.97 -24.21 10.61
CA GLU A 156 -32.85 -24.83 9.59
C GLU A 156 -33.89 -23.86 9.02
N ASP A 157 -34.27 -22.83 9.78
CA ASP A 157 -35.21 -21.77 9.42
C ASP A 157 -34.54 -20.56 8.77
N SER A 158 -33.25 -20.67 8.45
CA SER A 158 -32.48 -19.61 7.81
C SER A 158 -32.84 -19.41 6.34
N GLU A 159 -32.68 -18.18 5.87
CA GLU A 159 -32.77 -17.80 4.45
C GLU A 159 -31.56 -18.25 3.62
N PHE A 160 -30.45 -18.63 4.27
CA PHE A 160 -29.23 -19.10 3.61
C PHE A 160 -29.29 -20.60 3.28
N LEU A 161 -28.84 -20.97 2.08
CA LEU A 161 -28.85 -22.35 1.60
C LEU A 161 -27.82 -23.23 2.34
N ASN A 162 -26.73 -22.64 2.81
CA ASN A 162 -25.65 -23.33 3.51
C ASN A 162 -24.77 -22.38 4.33
N ASN A 163 -23.86 -22.98 5.12
CA ASN A 163 -22.91 -22.25 5.97
C ASN A 163 -22.00 -21.32 5.18
N ASP A 164 -21.50 -21.73 4.02
CA ASP A 164 -20.53 -20.92 3.26
C ASP A 164 -21.17 -19.64 2.73
N GLU A 165 -22.40 -19.72 2.26
CA GLU A 165 -23.18 -18.57 1.81
C GLU A 165 -23.42 -17.59 2.96
N ALA A 166 -23.89 -18.08 4.11
CA ALA A 166 -24.16 -17.24 5.27
C ALA A 166 -22.89 -16.58 5.82
N LEU A 167 -21.80 -17.34 5.94
CA LEU A 167 -20.50 -16.82 6.40
C LEU A 167 -19.96 -15.77 5.44
N LYS A 168 -20.09 -15.98 4.12
CA LYS A 168 -19.69 -15.01 3.11
C LYS A 168 -20.51 -13.74 3.23
N PHE A 169 -21.83 -13.84 3.37
CA PHE A 169 -22.72 -12.69 3.52
C PHE A 169 -22.36 -11.81 4.73
N TYR A 170 -22.26 -12.40 5.93
CA TYR A 170 -21.91 -11.64 7.13
C TYR A 170 -20.49 -11.08 7.07
N LYS A 171 -19.55 -11.82 6.48
CA LYS A 171 -18.18 -11.33 6.27
C LYS A 171 -18.16 -10.10 5.34
N THR A 172 -18.96 -10.12 4.26
CA THR A 172 -19.10 -8.97 3.36
C THR A 172 -19.70 -7.78 4.09
N GLN A 173 -20.80 -7.96 4.84
CA GLN A 173 -21.39 -6.85 5.62
C GLN A 173 -20.42 -6.21 6.62
N ILE A 174 -19.63 -7.03 7.32
CA ILE A 174 -18.61 -6.52 8.25
C ILE A 174 -17.55 -5.74 7.49
N ALA A 175 -17.08 -6.25 6.35
CA ALA A 175 -16.07 -5.59 5.54
C ALA A 175 -16.58 -4.25 5.00
N ASP A 176 -17.79 -4.23 4.42
CA ASP A 176 -18.41 -3.02 3.86
C ASP A 176 -18.58 -1.95 4.93
N ALA A 177 -19.05 -2.30 6.12
CA ALA A 177 -19.15 -1.34 7.22
C ALA A 177 -17.79 -0.77 7.64
N ILE A 178 -16.76 -1.61 7.73
CA ILE A 178 -15.39 -1.15 8.02
C ILE A 178 -14.91 -0.19 6.94
N TYR A 179 -15.11 -0.51 5.65
CA TYR A 179 -14.70 0.36 4.55
C TYR A 179 -15.44 1.70 4.56
N ASP A 180 -16.75 1.69 4.81
CA ASP A 180 -17.56 2.90 4.93
C ASP A 180 -17.12 3.77 6.10
N PHE A 181 -16.80 3.16 7.25
CA PHE A 181 -16.24 3.89 8.39
C PHE A 181 -14.89 4.53 8.04
N VAL A 182 -13.95 3.74 7.51
CA VAL A 182 -12.60 4.20 7.18
C VAL A 182 -12.67 5.36 6.19
N THR A 183 -13.51 5.24 5.16
CA THR A 183 -13.73 6.28 4.15
C THR A 183 -14.23 7.57 4.80
N ARG A 184 -15.33 7.51 5.57
CA ARG A 184 -15.90 8.70 6.24
C ARG A 184 -14.92 9.34 7.23
N PHE A 185 -14.18 8.53 7.99
CA PHE A 185 -13.21 9.02 8.96
C PHE A 185 -12.14 9.88 8.27
N PHE A 186 -11.54 9.37 7.20
CA PHE A 186 -10.49 10.10 6.48
C PHE A 186 -11.01 11.28 5.65
N GLU A 187 -12.25 11.21 5.14
CA GLU A 187 -12.88 12.36 4.47
C GLU A 187 -13.16 13.53 5.44
N ASN A 188 -13.57 13.24 6.68
CA ASN A 188 -13.87 14.27 7.67
C ASN A 188 -12.60 14.94 8.21
N GLU A 189 -11.54 14.17 8.50
CA GLU A 189 -10.23 14.72 8.90
C GLU A 189 -9.65 15.66 7.82
N PHE A 190 -9.93 15.40 6.53
CA PHE A 190 -9.53 16.29 5.43
C PHE A 190 -10.25 17.65 5.44
N ASN A 191 -11.51 17.67 5.88
CA ASN A 191 -12.31 18.90 5.91
C ASN A 191 -11.97 19.80 7.10
N GLU A 192 -11.59 19.23 8.25
CA GLU A 192 -11.22 19.98 9.45
C GLU A 192 -9.91 20.76 9.26
N GLU A 193 -8.88 20.17 8.64
CA GLU A 193 -7.59 20.85 8.37
C GLU A 193 -7.72 22.01 7.35
N ASN A 194 -8.62 21.88 6.36
CA ASN A 194 -8.87 22.94 5.39
C ASN A 194 -9.64 24.13 5.98
N GLN A 195 -10.43 23.90 7.03
CA GLN A 195 -11.11 24.98 7.76
C GLN A 195 -10.12 25.74 8.66
N GLU A 196 -9.19 25.06 9.33
CA GLU A 196 -8.16 25.70 10.15
C GLU A 196 -7.18 26.55 9.32
N GLN A 197 -6.87 26.16 8.08
CA GLN A 197 -6.03 26.96 7.18
C GLN A 197 -6.76 28.17 6.55
N GLY A 198 -8.10 28.16 6.53
CA GLY A 198 -8.93 29.24 6.01
C GLY A 198 -9.18 30.38 7.00
N GLU A 199 -9.15 30.10 8.30
CA GLU A 199 -9.45 31.08 9.35
C GLU A 199 -8.23 31.92 9.81
N GLY A 200 -7.02 31.57 9.35
CA GLY A 200 -5.78 32.33 9.62
C GLY A 200 -5.56 33.58 8.75
N LYS A 201 -6.54 33.97 7.91
CA LYS A 201 -6.48 35.20 7.09
C LYS A 201 -7.72 36.08 7.32
N LYS A 202 -7.84 36.66 8.51
CA LYS A 202 -8.61 37.89 8.72
C LYS A 202 -7.87 38.83 9.64
#